data_AF-A0A1E3ACT2-F1
#
_entry.id   AF-A0A1E3ACT2-F1
#
_cell.length_a   1.000
_cell.length_b   1.000
_cell.length_c   1.000
_cell.angle_alpha   90.00
_cell.angle_beta   90.00
_cell.angle_gamma   90.00
#
_symmetry.space_group_name_H-M   'P 1'
#
loop_
_entity.id
_entity.type
_entity.pdbx_description
1 polymer ?
#
loop_
_entity_poly.entity_id
_entity_poly.type
_entity_poly.pdbx_seq_one_letter_code
_entity_poly.pdbx_strand_id
1 'polypeptide(L)'
;MPKQRITKEMVVEAAFEIARKEGAEKVIVKNIAERLGCSVQPIYSYCSNMEGLREELVERTRTFMKDYIASRLDRTNYFWSMGQAQIYFAKEEPNLFKMYFLRRRQDISSLQELYTKEGSPDMGEYLSQTLQISLEKARELHLNMIIYTMGIASILATTGSDIPEEEISDRLEKAYHAFCAQSREEHNE
;
A
#
# COMPACT_ATOMS: atom_id res chain seq x y z
N MET A 1 11.46 -39.11 -10.86
CA MET A 1 10.61 -37.95 -11.15
C MET A 1 11.46 -36.87 -11.82
N PRO A 2 11.03 -36.24 -12.93
CA PRO A 2 11.77 -35.11 -13.48
C PRO A 2 11.78 -33.97 -12.47
N LYS A 3 12.93 -33.36 -12.22
CA LYS A 3 13.03 -32.16 -11.38
C LYS A 3 12.20 -31.06 -12.05
N GLN A 4 11.19 -30.53 -11.35
CA GLN A 4 10.43 -29.38 -11.83
C GLN A 4 11.41 -28.24 -12.14
N ARG A 5 11.28 -27.67 -13.33
CA ARG A 5 12.13 -26.55 -13.76
C ARG A 5 11.71 -25.31 -12.98
N ILE A 6 12.63 -24.76 -12.19
CA ILE A 6 12.43 -23.48 -11.52
C ILE A 6 12.24 -22.40 -12.58
N THR A 7 11.24 -21.54 -12.42
CA THR A 7 11.01 -20.38 -13.28
C THR A 7 11.20 -19.08 -12.50
N LYS A 8 11.28 -17.96 -13.22
CA LYS A 8 11.39 -16.63 -12.63
C LYS A 8 10.19 -16.30 -11.74
N GLU A 9 9.00 -16.65 -12.17
CA GLU A 9 7.74 -16.43 -11.44
C GLU A 9 7.74 -17.21 -10.11
N MET A 10 8.25 -18.44 -10.12
CA MET A 10 8.41 -19.22 -8.88
C MET A 10 9.38 -18.55 -7.90
N VAL A 11 10.46 -17.95 -8.41
CA VAL A 11 11.44 -17.21 -7.59
C VAL A 11 10.81 -15.97 -6.97
N VAL A 12 10.08 -15.17 -7.76
CA VAL A 12 9.38 -13.97 -7.27
C VAL A 12 8.30 -14.34 -6.27
N GLU A 13 7.52 -15.39 -6.51
CA GLU A 13 6.47 -15.82 -5.59
C GLU A 13 7.04 -16.35 -4.27
N ALA A 14 8.15 -17.11 -4.34
CA ALA A 14 8.87 -17.54 -3.14
C ALA A 14 9.41 -16.35 -2.34
N ALA A 15 9.99 -15.36 -3.02
CA ALA A 15 10.46 -14.12 -2.40
C ALA A 15 9.31 -13.31 -1.78
N PHE A 16 8.17 -13.21 -2.47
CA PHE A 16 6.96 -12.55 -1.98
C PHE A 16 6.45 -13.18 -0.70
N GLU A 17 6.33 -14.50 -0.67
CA GLU A 17 5.86 -15.21 0.50
C GLU A 17 6.81 -15.11 1.69
N ILE A 18 8.13 -15.09 1.45
CA ILE A 18 9.12 -14.83 2.50
C ILE A 18 8.97 -13.39 3.02
N ALA A 19 8.89 -12.41 2.12
CA ALA A 19 8.71 -11.01 2.50
C ALA A 19 7.46 -10.79 3.35
N ARG A 20 6.35 -11.41 2.95
CA ARG A 20 5.07 -11.35 3.65
C ARG A 20 5.15 -11.90 5.07
N LYS A 21 5.69 -13.12 5.22
CA LYS A 21 5.68 -13.83 6.51
C LYS A 21 6.82 -13.40 7.44
N GLU A 22 7.99 -13.16 6.89
CA GLU A 22 9.23 -13.06 7.66
C GLU A 22 9.95 -11.71 7.50
N GLY A 23 9.51 -10.86 6.56
CA GLY A 23 10.12 -9.55 6.31
C GLY A 23 11.02 -9.51 5.08
N ALA A 24 11.15 -8.33 4.48
CA ALA A 24 11.90 -8.12 3.24
C ALA A 24 13.41 -8.41 3.40
N GLU A 25 13.95 -8.28 4.61
CA GLU A 25 15.32 -8.61 4.96
C GLU A 25 15.62 -10.12 4.89
N LYS A 26 14.59 -10.96 4.98
CA LYS A 26 14.70 -12.42 4.84
C LYS A 26 14.67 -12.88 3.38
N VAL A 27 14.40 -11.97 2.45
CA VAL A 27 14.45 -12.24 1.00
C VAL A 27 15.91 -12.29 0.57
N ILE A 28 16.54 -13.44 0.81
CA ILE A 28 17.91 -13.75 0.39
C ILE A 28 17.93 -15.04 -0.42
N VAL A 29 18.92 -15.17 -1.30
CA VAL A 29 19.06 -16.30 -2.24
C VAL A 29 18.93 -17.67 -1.55
N LYS A 30 19.55 -17.81 -0.38
CA LYS A 30 19.52 -19.06 0.40
C LYS A 30 18.08 -19.43 0.80
N ASN A 31 17.34 -18.50 1.40
CA ASN A 31 15.97 -18.74 1.88
C ASN A 31 15.02 -19.03 0.71
N ILE A 32 15.21 -18.35 -0.42
CA ILE A 32 14.42 -18.60 -1.64
C ILE A 32 14.70 -20.03 -2.17
N ALA A 33 15.97 -20.42 -2.26
CA ALA A 33 16.36 -21.75 -2.72
C ALA A 33 15.84 -22.86 -1.80
N GLU A 34 15.93 -22.66 -0.48
CA GLU A 34 15.37 -23.56 0.52
C GLU A 34 13.85 -23.73 0.35
N ARG A 35 13.12 -22.61 0.19
CA ARG A 35 11.67 -22.63 -0.03
C ARG A 35 11.27 -23.35 -1.32
N LEU A 36 12.08 -23.23 -2.37
CA LEU A 36 11.86 -23.89 -3.66
C LEU A 36 12.42 -25.33 -3.72
N GLY A 37 13.10 -25.80 -2.67
CA GLY A 37 13.72 -27.13 -2.63
C GLY A 37 14.80 -27.31 -3.70
N CYS A 38 15.51 -26.25 -4.07
CA CYS A 38 16.55 -26.27 -5.10
C CYS A 38 17.91 -25.78 -4.57
N SER A 39 18.96 -25.91 -5.37
CA SER A 39 20.23 -25.25 -5.08
C SER A 39 20.10 -23.74 -5.29
N VAL A 40 21.12 -22.96 -4.90
CA VAL A 40 21.12 -21.50 -5.12
C VAL A 40 21.31 -21.10 -6.59
N GLN A 41 21.85 -22.00 -7.41
CA GLN A 41 22.22 -21.72 -8.81
C GLN A 41 21.06 -21.25 -9.69
N PRO A 42 19.85 -21.87 -9.66
CA PRO A 42 18.71 -21.40 -10.43
C PRO A 42 18.28 -19.98 -10.03
N ILE A 43 18.41 -19.60 -8.76
CA ILE A 43 18.02 -18.26 -8.29
C ILE A 43 18.91 -17.20 -8.95
N TYR A 44 20.23 -17.40 -8.95
CA TYR A 44 21.18 -16.51 -9.64
C TYR A 44 20.96 -16.46 -11.16
N SER A 45 20.44 -17.52 -11.77
CA SER A 45 20.16 -17.52 -13.21
C SER A 45 18.93 -16.68 -13.59
N TYR A 46 18.00 -16.46 -12.66
CA TYR A 46 16.78 -15.67 -12.89
C TYR A 46 16.83 -14.26 -12.30
N CYS A 47 17.67 -14.05 -11.30
CA CYS A 47 17.91 -12.74 -10.69
C CYS A 47 19.32 -12.29 -11.04
N SER A 48 19.44 -11.38 -12.02
CA SER A 48 20.71 -10.76 -12.41
C SER A 48 21.44 -10.16 -11.20
N ASN A 49 20.66 -9.63 -10.26
CA ASN A 49 21.09 -9.16 -8.95
C ASN A 49 19.88 -9.12 -7.98
N MET A 50 20.14 -8.84 -6.71
CA MET A 50 19.09 -8.70 -5.69
C MET A 50 18.25 -7.42 -5.84
N GLU A 51 18.70 -6.44 -6.62
CA GLU A 51 17.98 -5.19 -6.85
C GLU A 51 16.82 -5.40 -7.81
N GLY A 52 17.05 -6.05 -8.95
CA GLY A 52 15.98 -6.42 -9.89
C GLY A 52 14.93 -7.34 -9.26
N LEU A 53 15.35 -8.28 -8.40
CA LEU A 53 14.40 -9.10 -7.64
C LEU A 53 13.55 -8.24 -6.68
N ARG A 54 14.11 -7.20 -6.07
CA ARG A 54 13.36 -6.28 -5.21
C ARG A 54 12.34 -5.46 -6.00
N GLU A 55 12.69 -5.02 -7.21
CA GLU A 55 11.74 -4.30 -8.08
C GLU A 55 10.55 -5.18 -8.47
N GLU A 56 10.81 -6.43 -8.85
CA GLU A 56 9.76 -7.40 -9.17
C GLU A 56 8.90 -7.74 -7.95
N LEU A 57 9.53 -7.85 -6.78
CA LEU A 57 8.83 -8.05 -5.51
C LEU A 57 7.94 -6.84 -5.15
N VAL A 58 8.41 -5.62 -5.40
CA VAL A 58 7.61 -4.39 -5.22
C VAL A 58 6.40 -4.39 -6.13
N GLU A 59 6.55 -4.76 -7.41
CA GLU A 59 5.41 -4.81 -8.34
C GLU A 59 4.44 -5.94 -7.98
N ARG A 60 4.94 -7.13 -7.63
CA ARG A 60 4.12 -8.24 -7.12
C ARG A 60 3.32 -7.86 -5.87
N THR A 61 3.92 -7.06 -4.98
CA THR A 61 3.28 -6.53 -3.78
C THR A 61 2.24 -5.48 -4.12
N ARG A 62 2.52 -4.60 -5.09
CA ARG A 62 1.53 -3.64 -5.61
C ARG A 62 0.29 -4.35 -6.15
N THR A 63 0.46 -5.39 -6.97
CA THR A 63 -0.67 -6.17 -7.51
C THR A 63 -1.49 -6.78 -6.37
N PHE A 64 -0.83 -7.45 -5.42
CA PHE A 64 -1.50 -8.03 -4.26
C PHE A 64 -2.30 -7.00 -3.47
N MET A 65 -1.71 -5.84 -3.20
CA MET A 65 -2.35 -4.76 -2.47
C MET A 65 -3.56 -4.20 -3.23
N LYS A 66 -3.45 -4.02 -4.56
CA LYS A 66 -4.58 -3.58 -5.40
C LYS A 66 -5.74 -4.57 -5.33
N ASP A 67 -5.46 -5.86 -5.45
CA ASP A 67 -6.49 -6.91 -5.35
C ASP A 67 -7.10 -6.98 -3.94
N TYR A 68 -6.26 -6.87 -2.91
CA TYR A 68 -6.67 -6.83 -1.51
C TYR A 68 -7.64 -5.67 -1.26
N ILE A 69 -7.28 -4.46 -1.71
CA ILE A 69 -8.11 -3.26 -1.55
C ILE A 69 -9.39 -3.44 -2.36
N ALA A 70 -9.31 -3.79 -3.64
CA ALA A 70 -10.46 -3.94 -4.52
C ALA A 70 -11.51 -4.92 -3.99
N SER A 71 -11.09 -6.01 -3.35
CA SER A 71 -11.98 -7.00 -2.74
C SER A 71 -12.79 -6.49 -1.53
N ARG A 72 -12.42 -5.33 -0.97
CA ARG A 72 -13.03 -4.71 0.22
C ARG A 72 -13.72 -3.37 -0.07
N LEU A 73 -13.76 -2.94 -1.33
CA LEU A 73 -14.40 -1.68 -1.70
C LEU A 73 -15.91 -1.81 -1.69
N ASP A 74 -16.56 -0.89 -1.00
CA ASP A 74 -18.00 -0.68 -1.05
C ASP A 74 -18.29 0.54 -1.93
N ARG A 75 -18.99 0.35 -3.05
CA ARG A 75 -19.33 1.44 -3.98
C ARG A 75 -20.27 2.47 -3.38
N THR A 76 -21.10 2.09 -2.41
CA THR A 76 -22.00 3.01 -1.71
C THR A 76 -21.27 3.85 -0.67
N ASN A 77 -20.11 3.35 -0.20
CA ASN A 77 -19.25 4.00 0.77
C ASN A 77 -17.80 4.09 0.27
N TYR A 78 -17.64 4.53 -0.99
CA TYR A 78 -16.39 4.35 -1.75
C TYR A 78 -15.17 5.00 -1.09
N PHE A 79 -15.34 6.24 -0.62
CA PHE A 79 -14.28 6.99 0.05
C PHE A 79 -13.80 6.32 1.34
N TRP A 80 -14.74 5.95 2.22
CA TRP A 80 -14.41 5.36 3.51
C TRP A 80 -13.90 3.93 3.39
N SER A 81 -14.53 3.10 2.56
CA SER A 81 -14.09 1.72 2.35
C SER A 81 -12.68 1.63 1.77
N MET A 82 -12.28 2.60 0.92
CA MET A 82 -10.91 2.71 0.42
C MET A 82 -9.90 2.95 1.56
N GLY A 83 -10.14 3.95 2.40
CA GLY A 83 -9.25 4.27 3.52
C GLY A 83 -9.17 3.13 4.55
N GLN A 84 -10.31 2.51 4.88
CA GLN A 84 -10.38 1.35 5.76
C GLN A 84 -9.61 0.15 5.19
N ALA A 85 -9.77 -0.15 3.91
CA ALA A 85 -9.05 -1.25 3.27
C ALA A 85 -7.53 -1.05 3.32
N GLN A 86 -7.04 0.19 3.18
CA GLN A 86 -5.61 0.49 3.33
C GLN A 86 -5.11 0.28 4.78
N ILE A 87 -5.91 0.66 5.77
CA ILE A 87 -5.60 0.45 7.19
C ILE A 87 -5.55 -1.04 7.52
N TYR A 88 -6.53 -1.83 7.05
CA TYR A 88 -6.50 -3.27 7.26
C TYR A 88 -5.32 -3.92 6.56
N PHE A 89 -4.95 -3.46 5.35
CA PHE A 89 -3.74 -3.95 4.69
C PHE A 89 -2.49 -3.72 5.56
N ALA A 90 -2.36 -2.54 6.17
CA ALA A 90 -1.23 -2.25 7.05
C ALA A 90 -1.21 -3.11 8.33
N LYS A 91 -2.39 -3.44 8.86
CA LYS A 91 -2.55 -4.28 10.06
C LYS A 91 -2.34 -5.77 9.77
N GLU A 92 -2.94 -6.29 8.70
CA GLU A 92 -2.92 -7.72 8.35
C GLU A 92 -1.63 -8.10 7.62
N GLU A 93 -1.04 -7.19 6.86
CA GLU A 93 0.14 -7.43 6.01
C GLU A 93 1.30 -6.46 6.33
N PRO A 94 1.72 -6.32 7.60
CA PRO A 94 2.61 -5.25 8.03
C PRO A 94 3.99 -5.32 7.35
N ASN A 95 4.50 -6.52 7.05
CA ASN A 95 5.78 -6.67 6.37
C ASN A 95 5.72 -6.19 4.92
N LEU A 96 4.62 -6.49 4.22
CA LEU A 96 4.40 -6.00 2.86
C LEU A 96 4.17 -4.48 2.86
N PHE A 97 3.41 -3.96 3.83
CA PHE A 97 3.22 -2.52 4.00
C PHE A 97 4.55 -1.80 4.21
N LYS A 98 5.37 -2.24 5.16
CA LYS A 98 6.70 -1.65 5.43
C LYS A 98 7.59 -1.69 4.19
N MET A 99 7.66 -2.84 3.53
CA MET A 99 8.47 -3.01 2.32
C MET A 99 8.00 -2.11 1.18
N TYR A 100 6.68 -1.93 1.02
CA TYR A 100 6.13 -1.13 -0.07
C TYR A 100 6.13 0.37 0.27
N PHE A 101 5.54 0.82 1.36
CA PHE A 101 5.35 2.25 1.65
C PHE A 101 6.52 2.90 2.38
N LEU A 102 7.23 2.18 3.25
CA LEU A 102 8.30 2.76 4.07
C LEU A 102 9.69 2.65 3.44
N ARG A 103 9.78 2.15 2.20
CA ARG A 103 11.03 2.17 1.43
C ARG A 103 11.31 3.57 0.87
N ARG A 104 12.58 3.85 0.61
CA ARG A 104 12.94 5.02 -0.20
C ARG A 104 12.39 4.85 -1.62
N ARG A 105 11.63 5.84 -2.08
CA ARG A 105 11.09 5.91 -3.44
C ARG A 105 11.80 6.99 -4.23
N GLN A 106 12.39 6.60 -5.36
CA GLN A 106 13.01 7.55 -6.29
C GLN A 106 11.99 8.11 -7.30
N ASP A 107 10.79 7.52 -7.35
CA ASP A 107 9.73 7.86 -8.29
C ASP A 107 8.73 8.89 -7.76
N ILE A 108 8.99 9.49 -6.59
CA ILE A 108 8.16 10.53 -5.98
C ILE A 108 9.05 11.67 -5.51
N SER A 109 8.83 12.85 -6.07
CA SER A 109 9.55 14.09 -5.75
C SER A 109 8.67 15.17 -5.12
N SER A 110 7.34 15.00 -5.14
CA SER A 110 6.37 15.94 -4.56
C SER A 110 5.10 15.23 -4.04
N LEU A 111 4.32 15.92 -3.20
CA LEU A 111 3.01 15.42 -2.75
C LEU A 111 2.00 15.26 -3.89
N GLN A 112 2.12 16.07 -4.95
CA GLN A 112 1.26 15.92 -6.14
C GLN A 112 1.58 14.64 -6.92
N GLU A 113 2.85 14.26 -7.03
CA GLU A 113 3.24 12.98 -7.63
C GLU A 113 2.81 11.79 -6.76
N LEU A 114 2.92 11.93 -5.44
CA LEU A 114 2.37 10.95 -4.49
C LEU A 114 0.87 10.78 -4.72
N TYR A 115 0.12 11.88 -4.77
CA TYR A 115 -1.32 11.87 -5.04
C TYR A 115 -1.67 11.19 -6.36
N THR A 116 -0.91 11.47 -7.41
CA THR A 116 -1.14 10.88 -8.75
C THR A 116 -0.90 9.37 -8.76
N LYS A 117 0.05 8.88 -7.95
CA LYS A 117 0.42 7.46 -7.91
C LYS A 117 -0.39 6.62 -6.93
N GLU A 118 -0.76 7.20 -5.79
CA GLU A 118 -1.45 6.50 -4.70
C GLU A 118 -2.94 6.86 -4.59
N GLY A 119 -3.33 8.03 -5.08
CA GLY A 119 -4.72 8.44 -5.14
C GLY A 119 -5.49 7.69 -6.22
N SER A 120 -6.77 7.43 -5.96
CA SER A 120 -7.69 6.96 -6.99
C SER A 120 -8.03 8.12 -7.95
N PRO A 121 -7.90 7.95 -9.28
CA PRO A 121 -8.15 9.01 -10.26
C PRO A 121 -9.54 9.65 -10.12
N ASP A 122 -10.54 8.82 -9.81
CA ASP A 122 -11.95 9.21 -9.81
C ASP A 122 -12.40 9.79 -8.46
N MET A 123 -11.60 9.64 -7.40
CA MET A 123 -12.00 10.03 -6.05
C MET A 123 -12.16 11.54 -5.89
N GLY A 124 -11.32 12.32 -6.56
CA GLY A 124 -11.44 13.78 -6.55
C GLY A 124 -12.76 14.25 -7.17
N GLU A 125 -13.16 13.62 -8.28
CA GLU A 125 -14.45 13.93 -8.94
C GLU A 125 -15.63 13.49 -8.06
N TYR A 126 -15.55 12.28 -7.50
CA TYR A 126 -16.55 11.75 -6.56
C TYR A 126 -16.77 12.70 -5.37
N LEU A 127 -15.69 13.15 -4.73
CA LEU A 127 -15.76 14.06 -3.58
C LEU A 127 -16.27 15.45 -3.99
N SER A 128 -15.85 15.97 -5.14
CA SER A 128 -16.33 17.25 -5.67
C SER A 128 -17.85 17.24 -5.85
N GLN A 129 -18.40 16.18 -6.45
CA GLN A 129 -19.84 16.01 -6.64
C GLN A 129 -20.59 15.79 -5.33
N THR A 130 -20.05 14.94 -4.44
CA THR A 130 -20.70 14.57 -3.18
C THR A 130 -20.76 15.77 -2.21
N LEU A 131 -19.68 16.56 -2.15
CA LEU A 131 -19.55 17.66 -1.20
C LEU A 131 -19.93 19.03 -1.78
N GLN A 132 -20.18 19.10 -3.09
CA GLN A 132 -20.49 20.33 -3.82
C GLN A 132 -19.39 21.39 -3.65
N ILE A 133 -18.13 20.96 -3.82
CA ILE A 133 -16.92 21.80 -3.74
C ILE A 133 -16.14 21.73 -5.06
N SER A 134 -15.23 22.69 -5.28
CA SER A 134 -14.37 22.67 -6.47
C SER A 134 -13.51 21.40 -6.53
N LEU A 135 -13.17 20.96 -7.75
CA LEU A 135 -12.33 19.78 -7.96
C LEU A 135 -10.95 19.92 -7.29
N GLU A 136 -10.40 21.13 -7.27
CA GLU A 136 -9.15 21.45 -6.59
C GLU A 136 -9.22 21.17 -5.09
N LYS A 137 -10.24 21.71 -4.42
CA LYS A 137 -10.48 21.49 -2.99
C LYS A 137 -10.79 20.03 -2.66
N ALA A 138 -11.52 19.34 -3.53
CA ALA A 138 -11.77 17.92 -3.39
C ALA A 138 -10.49 17.07 -3.48
N ARG A 139 -9.57 17.42 -4.39
CA ARG A 139 -8.26 16.77 -4.49
C ARG A 139 -7.37 17.06 -3.29
N GLU A 140 -7.40 18.29 -2.78
CA GLU A 140 -6.67 18.68 -1.57
C GLU A 140 -7.18 17.92 -0.34
N LEU A 141 -8.50 17.89 -0.12
CA LEU A 141 -9.14 17.09 0.93
C LEU A 141 -8.70 15.61 0.84
N HIS A 142 -8.74 15.05 -0.36
CA HIS A 142 -8.34 13.65 -0.57
C HIS A 142 -6.85 13.43 -0.27
N LEU A 143 -5.96 14.34 -0.70
CA LEU A 143 -4.54 14.27 -0.39
C LEU A 143 -4.29 14.33 1.12
N ASN A 144 -4.94 15.24 1.84
CA ASN A 144 -4.84 15.34 3.30
C ASN A 144 -5.27 14.03 3.98
N MET A 145 -6.35 13.42 3.49
CA MET A 145 -6.84 12.14 4.00
C MET A 145 -5.92 10.97 3.64
N ILE A 146 -5.27 10.95 2.47
CA ILE A 146 -4.23 9.97 2.13
C ILE A 146 -3.07 10.07 3.12
N ILE A 147 -2.57 11.29 3.37
CA ILE A 147 -1.45 11.53 4.30
C ILE A 147 -1.81 11.05 5.71
N TYR A 148 -3.00 11.42 6.19
CA TYR A 148 -3.47 11.04 7.52
C TYR A 148 -3.65 9.52 7.66
N THR A 149 -4.29 8.89 6.68
CA THR A 149 -4.47 7.43 6.62
C THR A 149 -3.13 6.70 6.57
N MET A 150 -2.17 7.20 5.77
CA MET A 150 -0.83 6.63 5.69
C MET A 150 -0.06 6.76 7.01
N GLY A 151 -0.26 7.85 7.75
CA GLY A 151 0.28 8.04 9.10
C GLY A 151 -0.24 6.99 10.07
N ILE A 152 -1.55 6.79 10.14
CA ILE A 152 -2.19 5.74 10.96
C ILE A 152 -1.69 4.36 10.53
N ALA A 153 -1.73 4.05 9.24
CA ALA A 153 -1.28 2.78 8.68
C ALA A 153 0.19 2.49 9.04
N SER A 154 1.05 3.50 9.01
CA SER A 154 2.46 3.36 9.41
C SER A 154 2.63 3.05 10.90
N ILE A 155 1.83 3.68 11.76
CA ILE A 155 1.80 3.36 13.21
C ILE A 155 1.35 1.91 13.39
N LEU A 156 0.29 1.47 12.73
CA LEU A 156 -0.22 0.10 12.86
C LEU A 156 0.77 -0.96 12.34
N ALA A 157 1.44 -0.69 11.22
CA ALA A 157 2.40 -1.62 10.65
C ALA A 157 3.72 -1.74 11.46
N THR A 158 3.96 -0.81 12.40
CA THR A 158 5.20 -0.75 13.20
C THR A 158 4.97 -0.96 14.69
N THR A 159 3.74 -0.84 15.18
CA THR A 159 3.38 -1.13 16.57
C THR A 159 2.93 -2.57 16.72
N GLY A 160 3.32 -3.23 17.82
CA GLY A 160 2.84 -4.57 18.16
C GLY A 160 1.51 -4.58 18.93
N SER A 161 0.84 -3.43 19.01
CA SER A 161 -0.37 -3.23 19.83
C SER A 161 -1.61 -3.22 18.94
N ASP A 162 -2.65 -3.94 19.37
CA ASP A 162 -3.98 -3.86 18.76
C ASP A 162 -4.67 -2.56 19.17
N ILE A 163 -4.37 -1.47 18.46
CA ILE A 163 -5.13 -0.23 18.58
C ILE A 163 -6.59 -0.55 18.20
N PRO A 164 -7.58 -0.19 19.04
CA PRO A 164 -8.99 -0.46 18.77
C PRO A 164 -9.45 0.18 17.47
N GLU A 165 -10.24 -0.55 16.69
CA GLU A 165 -10.77 -0.07 15.42
C GLU A 165 -11.69 1.14 15.56
N GLU A 166 -12.44 1.21 16.67
CA GLU A 166 -13.28 2.36 17.01
C GLU A 166 -12.46 3.63 17.21
N GLU A 167 -11.28 3.54 17.83
CA GLU A 167 -10.39 4.68 18.01
C GLU A 167 -9.83 5.17 16.67
N ILE A 168 -9.47 4.26 15.78
CA ILE A 168 -8.98 4.60 14.43
C ILE A 168 -10.10 5.26 13.62
N SER A 169 -11.30 4.70 13.66
CA SER A 169 -12.48 5.25 12.96
C SER A 169 -12.81 6.66 13.46
N ASP A 170 -12.85 6.88 14.78
CA ASP A 170 -13.09 8.20 15.39
C ASP A 170 -12.03 9.23 14.93
N ARG A 171 -10.77 8.84 14.86
CA ARG A 171 -9.68 9.71 14.42
C ARG A 171 -9.80 10.09 12.94
N LEU A 172 -10.10 9.13 12.08
CA LEU A 172 -10.33 9.38 10.66
C LEU A 172 -11.52 10.30 10.41
N GLU A 173 -12.63 10.08 11.12
CA GLU A 173 -13.85 10.89 11.01
C GLU A 173 -13.58 12.35 11.44
N LYS A 174 -12.91 12.54 12.58
CA LYS A 174 -12.50 13.87 13.05
C LYS A 174 -11.58 14.58 12.06
N ALA A 175 -10.58 13.89 11.52
CA ALA A 175 -9.68 14.46 10.52
C ALA A 175 -10.44 14.85 9.24
N TYR A 176 -11.31 13.99 8.75
CA TYR A 176 -12.16 14.26 7.59
C TYR A 176 -13.02 15.50 7.79
N HIS A 177 -13.70 15.63 8.92
CA HIS A 177 -14.52 16.80 9.22
C HIS A 177 -13.70 18.08 9.31
N ALA A 178 -12.53 18.04 9.95
CA ALA A 178 -11.63 19.18 10.03
C ALA A 178 -11.18 19.65 8.65
N PHE A 179 -10.72 18.72 7.79
CA PHE A 179 -10.29 19.05 6.43
C PHE A 179 -11.46 19.52 5.56
N CYS A 180 -12.65 18.93 5.70
CA CYS A 180 -13.85 19.39 4.99
C CYS A 180 -14.25 20.81 5.37
N ALA A 181 -14.15 21.18 6.65
CA ALA A 181 -14.44 22.53 7.12
C ALA A 181 -13.47 23.54 6.48
N GLN A 182 -12.17 23.26 6.51
CA GLN A 182 -11.14 24.09 5.88
C GLN A 182 -11.41 24.32 4.39
N SER A 183 -11.73 23.25 3.64
CA SER A 183 -12.05 23.36 2.21
C SER A 183 -13.25 24.29 1.93
N ARG A 184 -14.17 24.45 2.88
CA ARG A 184 -15.37 25.31 2.72
C ARG A 184 -15.14 26.76 3.14
N GLU A 185 -14.23 27.02 4.08
CA GLU A 185 -14.00 28.36 4.63
C GLU A 185 -13.27 29.30 3.66
N GLU A 186 -12.40 28.78 2.79
CA GLU A 186 -11.71 29.54 1.72
C GLU A 186 -12.66 29.98 0.57
N HIS A 187 -13.95 30.14 0.83
CA HIS A 187 -14.93 30.75 -0.08
C HIS A 187 -15.35 32.15 0.39
N ASN A 188 -14.93 32.56 1.59
CA ASN A 188 -15.34 33.81 2.24
C ASN A 188 -14.22 34.87 2.34
N GLU A 189 -13.10 34.68 1.63
CA GLU A 189 -12.09 35.71 1.36
C GLU A 189 -12.05 36.02 -0.14
#